data_AF-A0A960LFN2-F1
#
_entry.id   AF-A0A960LFN2-F1
#
_cell.length_a   1.000
_cell.length_b   1.000
_cell.length_c   1.000
_cell.angle_alpha   90.00
_cell.angle_beta   90.00
_cell.angle_gamma   90.00
#
_symmetry.space_group_name_H-M   'P 1'
#
loop_
_entity.id
_entity.type
_entity.pdbx_description
1 polymer ?
#
loop_
_entity_poly.entity_id
_entity_poly.type
_entity_poly.pdbx_seq_one_letter_code
_entity_poly.pdbx_strand_id
1 'polypeptide(L)'
;MPIEVSRVFKRAVTAAGITRPIKFHNLRDTFIVWGIQSGVPLPILARIAGHDVRTMLQNYAHFSEADFRRAGEKLGEFNEN
;
A
#
# COMPACT_ATOMS: atom_id res chain seq x y z
N MET A 1 -15.69 9.37 -8.66
CA MET A 1 -15.04 10.14 -7.56
C MET A 1 -15.60 11.55 -7.57
N PRO A 2 -16.02 12.12 -6.42
CA PRO A 2 -16.52 13.49 -6.35
C PRO A 2 -15.41 14.48 -6.76
N ILE A 3 -15.76 15.44 -7.63
CA ILE A 3 -14.81 16.40 -8.23
C ILE A 3 -14.15 17.28 -7.16
N GLU A 4 -14.84 17.55 -6.05
CA GLU A 4 -14.36 18.40 -4.97
C GLU A 4 -13.13 17.86 -4.23
N VAL A 5 -13.13 16.57 -3.90
CA VAL A 5 -12.02 15.93 -3.18
C VAL A 5 -10.75 15.96 -4.02
N SER A 6 -10.89 15.78 -5.33
CA SER A 6 -9.77 15.86 -6.28
C SER A 6 -9.17 17.27 -6.36
N ARG A 7 -10.00 18.32 -6.24
CA ARG A 7 -9.56 19.72 -6.31
C ARG A 7 -8.79 20.14 -5.05
N VAL A 8 -9.27 19.76 -3.87
CA VAL A 8 -8.56 20.04 -2.60
C VAL A 8 -7.24 19.28 -2.56
N PHE A 9 -7.24 18.01 -2.99
CA PHE A 9 -6.03 17.21 -3.06
C PHE A 9 -4.97 17.85 -3.97
N LYS A 10 -5.33 18.30 -5.18
CA LYS A 10 -4.38 18.99 -6.08
C LYS A 10 -3.73 20.21 -5.43
N ARG A 11 -4.50 21.02 -4.68
CA ARG A 11 -3.95 22.18 -3.95
C ARG A 11 -2.94 21.76 -2.88
N ALA A 12 -3.25 20.71 -2.11
CA ALA A 12 -2.35 20.17 -1.10
C ALA A 12 -1.05 19.63 -1.72
N VAL A 13 -1.14 18.95 -2.86
CA VAL A 13 0.01 18.43 -3.62
C VAL A 13 0.93 19.56 -4.10
N THR A 14 0.36 20.63 -4.64
CA THR A 14 1.12 21.83 -5.05
C THR A 14 1.76 22.52 -3.85
N ALA A 15 1.04 22.65 -2.74
CA ALA A 15 1.59 23.25 -1.51
C ALA A 15 2.73 22.42 -0.89
N ALA A 16 2.67 21.09 -1.03
CA ALA A 16 3.72 20.17 -0.59
C ALA A 16 4.95 20.14 -1.53
N GLY A 17 4.95 20.92 -2.63
CA GLY A 17 6.06 20.95 -3.59
C GLY A 17 6.23 19.66 -4.41
N ILE A 18 5.22 18.81 -4.44
CA ILE A 18 5.29 17.53 -5.16
C ILE A 18 5.08 17.80 -6.66
N THR A 19 6.15 17.67 -7.44
CA THR A 19 6.16 17.92 -8.90
C THR A 19 5.66 16.73 -9.73
N ARG A 20 5.64 15.54 -9.14
CA ARG A 20 5.14 14.32 -9.80
C ARG A 20 3.61 14.31 -9.89
N PRO A 21 3.02 13.81 -10.98
CA PRO A 21 1.57 13.71 -11.12
C PRO A 21 1.02 12.63 -10.17
N ILE A 22 0.53 13.05 -9.00
CA ILE A 22 -0.16 12.15 -8.07
C ILE A 22 -1.67 12.33 -8.14
N LYS A 23 -2.38 11.21 -8.09
CA LYS A 23 -3.83 11.15 -8.04
C LYS A 23 -4.27 10.74 -6.64
N PHE A 24 -5.51 11.05 -6.30
CA PHE A 24 -6.06 10.75 -4.98
C PHE A 24 -6.03 9.24 -4.66
N HIS A 25 -6.23 8.37 -5.66
CA HIS A 25 -6.17 6.91 -5.46
C HIS A 25 -4.77 6.42 -5.08
N ASN A 26 -3.70 7.15 -5.41
CA ASN A 26 -2.34 6.78 -5.03
C ASN A 26 -2.16 6.78 -3.50
N LEU A 27 -3.00 7.52 -2.75
CA LEU A 27 -3.01 7.46 -1.29
C LEU A 27 -3.46 6.08 -0.79
N ARG A 28 -4.49 5.50 -1.41
CA ARG A 28 -4.93 4.14 -1.10
C ARG A 28 -3.84 3.13 -1.43
N ASP A 29 -3.17 3.30 -2.56
CA ASP A 29 -2.08 2.41 -2.95
C ASP A 29 -0.91 2.51 -1.95
N THR A 30 -0.59 3.73 -1.50
CA THR A 30 0.42 3.97 -0.46
C THR A 30 0.05 3.30 0.85
N PHE A 31 -1.21 3.43 1.30
CA PHE A 31 -1.71 2.77 2.50
C PHE A 31 -1.58 1.24 2.42
N ILE A 32 -1.92 0.64 1.27
CA ILE A 32 -1.81 -0.80 1.07
C ILE A 32 -0.35 -1.23 1.14
N VAL A 33 0.56 -0.54 0.42
CA VAL A 33 1.99 -0.87 0.44
C VAL A 33 2.58 -0.76 1.84
N TRP A 34 2.24 0.28 2.60
CA TRP A 34 2.70 0.41 3.98
C TRP A 34 2.12 -0.67 4.91
N GLY A 35 0.88 -1.09 4.68
CA GLY A 35 0.28 -2.22 5.39
C GLY A 35 1.05 -3.51 5.15
N ILE A 36 1.38 -3.81 3.89
CA ILE A 36 2.15 -5.01 3.52
C ILE A 36 3.55 -4.96 4.16
N GLN A 37 4.23 -3.81 4.08
CA GLN A 37 5.56 -3.60 4.68
C GLN A 37 5.56 -3.71 6.21
N SER A 38 4.44 -3.37 6.85
CA SER A 38 4.25 -3.54 8.30
C SER A 38 3.92 -4.99 8.69
N GLY A 39 3.84 -5.91 7.73
CA GLY A 39 3.53 -7.32 7.94
C GLY A 39 2.04 -7.63 8.01
N VAL A 40 1.16 -6.70 7.62
CA VAL A 40 -0.29 -6.97 7.60
C VAL A 40 -0.63 -7.87 6.40
N PRO A 41 -1.29 -9.02 6.61
CA PRO A 41 -1.68 -9.91 5.53
C PRO A 41 -2.57 -9.21 4.49
N LEU A 42 -2.29 -9.46 3.21
CA LEU A 42 -3.03 -8.88 2.08
C LEU A 42 -4.55 -9.12 2.13
N PRO A 43 -5.08 -10.28 2.58
CA PRO A 43 -6.53 -10.48 2.72
C PRO A 43 -7.18 -9.52 3.73
N ILE A 44 -6.46 -9.11 4.78
CA ILE A 44 -6.94 -8.14 5.77
C ILE A 44 -6.96 -6.75 5.15
N LEU A 45 -5.90 -6.36 4.45
CA LEU A 45 -5.84 -5.08 3.73
C LEU A 45 -6.90 -4.98 2.64
N ALA A 46 -7.19 -6.08 1.94
CA ALA A 46 -8.26 -6.16 0.96
C ALA A 46 -9.63 -5.91 1.59
N ARG A 47 -9.90 -6.50 2.76
CA ARG A 47 -11.14 -6.28 3.52
C ARG A 47 -11.27 -4.82 3.97
N ILE A 48 -10.20 -4.22 4.51
CA ILE A 48 -10.19 -2.80 4.94
C ILE A 48 -10.39 -1.87 3.74
N ALA A 49 -9.72 -2.18 2.64
CA ALA A 49 -9.84 -1.41 1.41
C ALA A 49 -11.15 -1.70 0.66
N GLY A 50 -12.01 -2.63 1.12
CA GLY A 50 -13.27 -2.96 0.44
C GLY A 50 -13.08 -3.49 -0.99
N HIS A 51 -11.94 -4.12 -1.27
CA HIS A 51 -11.64 -4.72 -2.57
C HIS A 51 -11.70 -6.23 -2.48
N ASP A 52 -11.94 -6.89 -3.62
CA ASP A 52 -11.78 -8.32 -3.71
C ASP A 52 -10.29 -8.71 -3.52
N VAL A 53 -10.07 -9.78 -2.75
CA VAL A 53 -8.73 -10.30 -2.45
C VAL A 53 -8.00 -10.66 -3.73
N ARG A 54 -8.69 -11.19 -4.74
CA ARG A 54 -8.09 -11.52 -6.03
C ARG A 54 -7.56 -10.28 -6.76
N THR A 55 -8.35 -9.20 -6.79
CA THR A 55 -7.94 -7.92 -7.40
C THR A 55 -6.75 -7.32 -6.65
N MET A 56 -6.76 -7.38 -5.32
CA MET A 56 -5.64 -6.92 -4.50
C MET A 56 -4.37 -7.75 -4.74
N LEU A 57 -4.50 -9.07 -4.84
CA LEU A 57 -3.38 -9.95 -5.11
C LEU A 57 -2.77 -9.67 -6.49
N GLN A 58 -3.58 -9.52 -7.53
CA GLN A 58 -3.08 -9.17 -8.88
C GLN A 58 -2.30 -7.84 -8.89
N ASN A 59 -2.77 -6.84 -8.14
CA ASN A 59 -2.16 -5.53 -8.13
C ASN A 59 -0.94 -5.41 -7.20
N TYR A 60 -0.83 -6.24 -6.15
CA TYR A 60 0.16 -6.06 -5.08
C TYR A 60 1.01 -7.31 -4.73
N ALA A 61 0.82 -8.44 -5.41
CA ALA A 61 1.56 -9.69 -5.13
C ALA A 61 3.08 -9.49 -5.10
N HIS A 62 3.62 -8.68 -6.01
CA HIS A 62 5.06 -8.40 -6.09
C HIS A 62 5.62 -7.68 -4.85
N PHE A 63 4.83 -6.84 -4.19
CA PHE A 63 5.22 -6.24 -2.90
C PHE A 63 5.18 -7.29 -1.79
N SER A 64 4.14 -8.15 -1.80
CA SER A 64 4.00 -9.23 -0.83
C SER A 64 5.16 -10.22 -0.86
N GLU A 65 5.70 -10.59 -2.03
CA GLU A 65 6.84 -11.51 -2.14
C GLU A 65 8.13 -10.95 -1.53
N ALA A 66 8.39 -9.65 -1.71
CA ALA A 66 9.54 -8.99 -1.10
C ALA A 66 9.41 -8.94 0.43
N ASP A 67 8.20 -8.73 0.95
CA ASP A 67 7.93 -8.75 2.38
C ASP A 67 7.95 -10.16 2.97
N PHE A 68 7.47 -11.17 2.25
CA PHE A 68 7.61 -12.58 2.66
C PHE A 68 9.07 -12.99 2.80
N ARG A 69 9.94 -12.54 1.90
CA ARG A 69 11.38 -12.79 1.98
C ARG A 69 11.99 -12.14 3.24
N ARG A 70 11.68 -10.86 3.48
CA ARG A 70 12.11 -10.14 4.70
C ARG A 70 11.60 -10.82 5.98
N ALA A 71 10.35 -11.29 5.96
CA ALA A 71 9.77 -12.00 7.09
C ALA A 71 10.45 -13.36 7.31
N GLY A 72 10.78 -14.08 6.22
CA GLY A 72 11.54 -15.32 6.27
C GLY A 72 12.97 -15.14 6.80
N GLU A 73 13.67 -14.09 6.37
CA GLU A 73 14.99 -13.72 6.88
C GLU A 73 14.96 -13.46 8.39
N LYS A 74 13.99 -12.65 8.86
CA LYS A 74 13.80 -12.40 10.29
C LYS A 74 13.50 -13.68 11.08
N LEU A 75 12.69 -14.59 10.54
CA LEU A 75 12.40 -15.87 11.19
C LEU A 75 13.64 -16.77 11.27
N GLY A 76 14.53 -16.71 10.27
CA GLY A 76 15.83 -17.39 10.31
C GLY A 76 16.70 -16.88 11.47
N GLU A 77 16.80 -15.56 11.63
CA GLU A 77 17.55 -14.93 12.73
C GLU A 77 16.98 -15.27 14.13
N PHE A 78 15.67 -15.48 14.26
CA PHE A 78 15.03 -15.90 15.51
C PHE A 78 15.35 -17.35 15.90
N ASN A 79 15.69 -18.21 14.94
CA ASN A 79 15.86 -19.65 15.17
C ASN A 79 17.33 -20.05 15.40
N GLU A 80 18.26 -19.09 15.28
CA GLU A 80 19.71 -19.27 15.54
C GLU A 80 20.16 -18.74 16.92
N ASN A 81 19.22 -18.33 17.78
CA ASN A 81 19.47 -17.96 19.19
C ASN A 81 18.92 -19.00 20.18
#